data_AF-A0A6J6WNL4-F1
#
_entry.id   AF-A0A6J6WNL4-F1
#
_cell.length_a   1.000
_cell.length_b   1.000
_cell.length_c   1.000
_cell.angle_alpha   90.00
_cell.angle_beta   90.00
_cell.angle_gamma   90.00
#
_symmetry.space_group_name_H-M   'P 1'
#
loop_
_entity.id
_entity.type
_entity.pdbx_description
1 polymer ?
#
loop_
_entity_poly.entity_id
_entity_poly.type
_entity_poly.pdbx_seq_one_letter_code
_entity_poly.pdbx_strand_id
1 'polypeptide(L)'
;MLAERQIESRKGFPESYDVNAVVAFIDALRNGDDYASVPVYSHTAYDVVAGERRIIGSPDVCIIEGVNALQFADHLDLAIYLDADEADLINWYSTRFSEICDAAVDDPTSFYSGWSLFPESERREMAESFWYGINHPNLLEYIAPSAEHADLVVHKAHDHSIASVEWRA
;
A
#
# COMPACT_ATOMS: atom_id res chain seq x y z
N MET A 1 13.59 -6.06 12.30
CA MET A 1 12.15 -6.21 11.97
C MET A 1 11.35 -5.05 12.56
N LEU A 2 10.19 -4.69 12.01
CA LEU A 2 9.39 -3.56 12.52
C LEU A 2 9.00 -3.72 14.00
N ALA A 3 8.82 -4.96 14.45
CA ALA A 3 8.58 -5.32 15.86
C ALA A 3 9.74 -4.99 16.81
N GLU A 4 10.98 -5.01 16.32
CA GLU A 4 12.16 -4.63 17.11
C GLU A 4 12.27 -3.10 17.27
N ARG A 5 11.51 -2.35 16.45
CA ARG A 5 11.49 -0.88 16.42
C ARG A 5 10.22 -0.27 17.04
N GLN A 6 9.26 -1.09 17.51
CA GLN A 6 7.97 -0.67 18.10
C GLN A 6 7.14 0.27 17.19
N ILE A 7 7.18 0.03 15.88
CA ILE A 7 6.51 0.86 14.87
C ILE A 7 5.47 0.07 14.07
N GLU A 8 4.89 -0.98 14.65
CA GLU A 8 3.84 -1.79 13.99
C GLU A 8 2.61 -0.95 13.63
N SER A 9 2.26 0.02 14.48
CA SER A 9 1.20 1.01 14.24
C SER A 9 1.57 2.08 13.22
N ARG A 10 2.82 2.09 12.74
CA ARG A 10 3.33 3.02 11.71
C ARG A 10 3.60 2.30 10.38
N LYS A 11 3.11 1.08 10.18
CA LYS A 11 3.14 0.42 8.86
C LYS A 11 2.44 1.29 7.83
N GLY A 12 3.14 1.60 6.73
CA GLY A 12 2.65 2.48 5.68
C GLY A 12 3.25 3.90 5.73
N PHE A 13 3.77 4.34 6.88
CA PHE A 13 4.46 5.61 7.00
C PHE A 13 5.90 5.54 6.46
N PRO A 14 6.51 6.66 6.03
CA PRO A 14 7.82 6.65 5.38
C PRO A 14 8.92 5.90 6.16
N GLU A 15 8.95 6.05 7.49
CA GLU A 15 9.97 5.42 8.36
C GLU A 15 9.86 3.89 8.48
N SER A 16 8.76 3.32 7.99
CA SER A 16 8.54 1.88 7.91
C SER A 16 9.14 1.24 6.65
N TYR A 17 9.64 2.04 5.70
CA TYR A 17 10.24 1.57 4.45
C TYR A 17 11.76 1.70 4.44
N ASP A 18 12.41 0.75 3.75
CA ASP A 18 13.82 0.87 3.38
C ASP A 18 13.92 1.64 2.06
N VAL A 19 13.92 2.97 2.17
CA VAL A 19 14.02 3.91 1.04
C VAL A 19 15.23 3.60 0.15
N ASN A 20 16.38 3.28 0.74
CA ASN A 20 17.60 2.99 -0.01
C ASN A 20 17.43 1.72 -0.85
N ALA A 21 16.78 0.68 -0.31
CA ALA A 21 16.51 -0.54 -1.05
C ALA A 21 15.55 -0.32 -2.23
N VAL A 22 14.54 0.55 -2.06
CA VAL A 22 13.60 0.88 -3.15
C VAL A 22 14.31 1.63 -4.27
N VAL A 23 15.05 2.69 -3.95
CA VAL A 23 15.80 3.47 -4.95
C VAL A 23 16.81 2.59 -5.68
N ALA A 24 17.59 1.78 -4.94
CA ALA A 24 18.54 0.86 -5.55
C ALA A 24 17.88 -0.16 -6.49
N PHE A 25 16.67 -0.63 -6.18
CA PHE A 25 15.91 -1.51 -7.05
C PHE A 25 15.45 -0.80 -8.34
N ILE A 26 14.91 0.41 -8.24
CA ILE A 26 14.49 1.19 -9.40
C ILE A 26 15.69 1.49 -10.30
N ASP A 27 16.81 1.91 -9.72
CA ASP A 27 18.03 2.18 -10.47
C ASP A 27 18.60 0.91 -11.14
N ALA A 28 18.51 -0.26 -10.49
CA ALA A 28 18.91 -1.54 -11.09
C ALA A 28 18.06 -1.88 -12.32
N LEU A 29 16.74 -1.69 -12.25
CA LEU A 29 15.84 -1.88 -13.39
C LEU A 29 16.20 -0.93 -14.55
N ARG A 30 16.40 0.36 -14.25
CA ARG A 30 16.74 1.37 -15.26
C ARG A 30 18.08 1.10 -15.95
N ASN A 31 19.00 0.45 -15.25
CA ASN A 31 20.30 0.02 -15.80
C ASN A 31 20.26 -1.32 -16.54
N GLY A 32 19.08 -1.97 -16.64
CA GLY A 32 18.92 -3.24 -17.33
C GLY A 32 19.53 -4.44 -16.60
N ASP A 33 19.54 -4.42 -15.26
CA ASP A 33 20.04 -5.54 -14.47
C ASP A 33 19.07 -6.73 -14.51
N ASP A 34 19.46 -7.81 -15.20
CA ASP A 34 18.70 -9.06 -15.29
C ASP A 34 18.48 -9.76 -13.93
N TYR A 35 19.15 -9.31 -12.87
CA TYR A 35 19.03 -9.85 -11.51
C TYR A 35 18.37 -8.88 -10.52
N ALA A 36 17.82 -7.75 -11.01
CA ALA A 36 17.03 -6.84 -10.19
C ALA A 36 15.93 -7.62 -9.46
N SER A 37 15.92 -7.54 -8.12
CA SER A 37 15.05 -8.35 -7.27
C SER A 37 14.50 -7.59 -6.08
N VAL A 38 13.31 -7.98 -5.64
CA VAL A 38 12.60 -7.41 -4.49
C VAL A 38 12.33 -8.46 -3.42
N PRO A 39 12.24 -8.08 -2.13
CA PRO A 39 11.77 -9.00 -1.09
C PRO A 39 10.32 -9.43 -1.34
N VAL A 40 9.97 -10.64 -0.91
CA VAL A 40 8.58 -11.13 -0.96
C VAL A 40 7.84 -10.73 0.33
N TYR A 41 6.68 -10.09 0.21
CA TYR A 41 5.80 -9.77 1.33
C TYR A 41 4.63 -10.75 1.40
N SER A 42 4.33 -11.26 2.59
CA SER A 42 3.19 -12.15 2.83
C SER A 42 2.10 -11.40 3.59
N HIS A 43 0.92 -11.27 2.98
CA HIS A 43 -0.25 -10.72 3.68
C HIS A 43 -0.80 -11.66 4.76
N THR A 44 -0.64 -12.98 4.61
CA THR A 44 -1.04 -13.96 5.64
C THR A 44 -0.19 -13.81 6.90
N ALA A 45 1.13 -13.70 6.74
CA ALA A 45 2.07 -13.50 7.85
C ALA A 45 2.20 -12.02 8.27
N TYR A 46 1.68 -11.11 7.46
CA TYR A 46 1.79 -9.65 7.60
C TYR A 46 3.24 -9.16 7.75
N ASP A 47 4.19 -9.82 7.07
CA ASP A 47 5.62 -9.55 7.15
C ASP A 47 6.39 -9.94 5.86
N VAL A 48 7.63 -9.48 5.75
CA VAL A 48 8.58 -9.90 4.72
C VAL A 48 9.00 -11.35 4.96
N VAL A 49 8.94 -12.18 3.94
CA VAL A 49 9.36 -13.58 4.02
C VAL A 49 10.88 -13.66 4.00
N ALA A 50 11.47 -14.10 5.10
CA ALA A 50 12.92 -14.10 5.28
C ALA A 50 13.64 -14.96 4.24
N GLY A 51 14.60 -14.35 3.53
CA GLY A 51 15.42 -15.03 2.52
C GLY A 51 14.74 -15.21 1.16
N GLU A 52 13.45 -14.91 1.04
CA GLU A 52 12.74 -14.99 -0.24
C GLU A 52 12.82 -13.66 -1.00
N ARG A 53 13.28 -13.76 -2.25
CA ARG A 53 13.32 -12.64 -3.19
C ARG A 53 12.69 -13.07 -4.51
N ARG A 54 12.02 -12.12 -5.15
CA ARG A 54 11.51 -12.29 -6.51
C ARG A 54 12.42 -11.52 -7.47
N ILE A 55 12.97 -12.23 -8.46
CA ILE A 55 13.69 -11.60 -9.57
C ILE A 55 12.66 -11.05 -10.55
N ILE A 56 12.81 -9.78 -10.90
CA ILE A 56 12.01 -9.10 -11.91
C ILE A 56 12.77 -9.07 -13.25
N GLY A 57 14.09 -8.91 -13.20
CA GLY A 57 14.96 -8.82 -14.38
C GLY A 57 14.82 -7.48 -15.10
N SER A 58 14.99 -7.50 -16.43
CA SER A 58 14.91 -6.31 -17.30
C SER A 58 13.61 -6.31 -18.14
N PRO A 59 12.45 -5.94 -17.56
CA PRO A 59 11.19 -5.86 -18.30
C PRO A 59 11.14 -4.61 -19.17
N ASP A 60 10.40 -4.68 -20.29
CA ASP A 60 10.11 -3.48 -21.11
C ASP A 60 9.30 -2.43 -20.33
N VAL A 61 8.40 -2.89 -19.44
CA VAL A 61 7.58 -2.05 -18.57
C VAL A 61 7.53 -2.67 -17.17
N CYS A 62 7.82 -1.86 -16.15
CA CYS A 62 7.65 -2.24 -14.75
C CYS A 62 6.62 -1.31 -14.10
N ILE A 63 5.61 -1.89 -13.45
CA ILE A 63 4.65 -1.13 -12.63
C ILE A 63 5.10 -1.24 -11.18
N ILE A 64 5.35 -0.09 -10.56
CA ILE A 64 5.69 0.02 -9.15
C ILE A 64 4.48 0.62 -8.44
N GLU A 65 3.86 -0.14 -7.55
CA GLU A 65 2.73 0.32 -6.76
C GLU A 65 3.10 0.49 -5.28
N GLY A 66 2.43 1.45 -4.63
CA GLY A 66 2.56 1.66 -3.19
C GLY A 66 2.11 3.06 -2.79
N VAL A 67 1.63 3.19 -1.55
CA VAL A 67 1.18 4.49 -1.00
C VAL A 67 2.29 5.54 -0.94
N ASN A 68 3.55 5.12 -0.96
CA ASN A 68 4.73 5.99 -0.96
C ASN A 68 5.42 6.07 -2.33
N ALA A 69 4.84 5.49 -3.41
CA ALA A 69 5.50 5.43 -4.71
C ALA A 69 5.86 6.82 -5.27
N LEU A 70 4.99 7.81 -5.06
CA LEU A 70 5.22 9.19 -5.51
C LEU A 70 6.33 9.91 -4.76
N GLN A 71 6.78 9.39 -3.61
CA GLN A 71 7.98 9.92 -2.92
C GLN A 71 9.26 9.59 -3.70
N PHE A 72 9.18 8.70 -4.70
CA PHE A 72 10.27 8.32 -5.60
C PHE A 72 10.01 8.75 -7.05
N ALA A 73 9.09 9.70 -7.27
CA ALA A 73 8.64 10.09 -8.62
C ALA A 73 9.81 10.48 -9.55
N ASP A 74 10.86 11.14 -9.04
CA ASP A 74 12.06 11.50 -9.81
C ASP A 74 12.81 10.30 -10.44
N HIS A 75 12.58 9.09 -9.91
CA HIS A 75 13.15 7.86 -10.44
C HIS A 75 12.22 7.12 -11.41
N LEU A 76 10.97 7.58 -11.58
CA LEU A 76 9.96 6.96 -12.44
C LEU A 76 9.86 7.69 -13.79
N ASP A 77 9.48 6.96 -14.84
CA ASP A 77 9.20 7.56 -16.16
C ASP A 77 7.76 8.10 -16.26
N LEU A 78 6.85 7.61 -15.43
CA LEU A 78 5.46 8.06 -15.32
C LEU A 78 4.94 7.83 -13.89
N ALA A 79 4.46 8.88 -13.26
CA ALA A 79 3.92 8.88 -11.91
C ALA A 79 2.39 9.04 -11.91
N ILE A 80 1.67 8.05 -11.37
CA ILE A 80 0.19 8.04 -11.33
C ILE A 80 -0.29 8.11 -9.88
N TYR A 81 -1.15 9.08 -9.57
CA TYR A 81 -1.89 9.15 -8.30
C TYR A 81 -3.33 8.69 -8.50
N LEU A 82 -3.79 7.78 -7.64
CA LEU A 82 -5.20 7.39 -7.56
C LEU A 82 -5.85 8.14 -6.40
N ASP A 83 -6.81 8.99 -6.73
CA ASP A 83 -7.54 9.85 -5.79
C ASP A 83 -9.00 9.42 -5.64
N ALA A 84 -9.61 9.75 -4.50
CA ALA A 84 -11.03 9.56 -4.23
C ALA A 84 -11.44 10.37 -2.99
N ASP A 85 -12.75 10.62 -2.84
CA ASP A 85 -13.28 11.25 -1.63
C ASP A 85 -12.97 10.42 -0.38
N GLU A 86 -12.60 11.08 0.72
CA GLU A 86 -12.23 10.40 1.97
C GLU A 86 -13.35 9.50 2.52
N ALA A 87 -14.60 9.89 2.31
CA ALA A 87 -15.78 9.11 2.69
C ALA A 87 -15.88 7.78 1.92
N ASP A 88 -15.43 7.77 0.67
CA ASP A 88 -15.36 6.55 -0.14
C ASP A 88 -14.18 5.69 0.28
N LEU A 89 -13.02 6.30 0.56
CA LEU A 89 -11.82 5.60 1.02
C LEU A 89 -12.07 4.80 2.31
N ILE A 90 -12.69 5.40 3.32
CA ILE A 90 -13.02 4.70 4.58
C ILE A 90 -14.03 3.57 4.35
N ASN A 91 -15.01 3.78 3.46
CA ASN A 91 -16.01 2.77 3.14
C ASN A 91 -15.38 1.56 2.45
N TRP A 92 -14.53 1.80 1.46
CA TRP A 92 -13.78 0.75 0.77
C TRP A 92 -12.82 0.02 1.72
N TYR A 93 -12.12 0.75 2.59
CA TYR A 93 -11.25 0.16 3.60
C TYR A 93 -12.04 -0.77 4.55
N SER A 94 -13.17 -0.29 5.07
CA SER A 94 -14.00 -1.04 6.03
C SER A 94 -14.64 -2.28 5.41
N THR A 95 -15.08 -2.17 4.15
CA THR A 95 -15.61 -3.29 3.36
C THR A 95 -14.52 -4.34 3.17
N ARG A 96 -13.35 -3.94 2.65
CA ARG A 96 -12.22 -4.85 2.44
C ARG A 96 -11.74 -5.50 3.73
N PHE A 97 -11.67 -4.76 4.84
CA PHE A 97 -11.29 -5.30 6.14
C PHE A 97 -12.25 -6.43 6.57
N SER A 98 -13.56 -6.22 6.40
CA SER A 98 -14.56 -7.24 6.72
C SER A 98 -14.42 -8.48 5.84
N GLU A 99 -14.25 -8.30 4.53
CA GLU A 99 -14.03 -9.41 3.59
C GLU A 99 -12.79 -10.24 3.93
N ILE A 100 -11.69 -9.58 4.32
CA ILE A 100 -10.46 -10.27 4.75
C ILE A 100 -10.69 -11.04 6.05
N CYS A 101 -11.43 -10.46 7.01
CA CYS A 101 -11.78 -11.16 8.25
C CYS A 101 -12.66 -12.38 8.00
N ASP A 102 -13.62 -12.29 7.07
CA ASP A 102 -14.47 -13.42 6.66
C ASP A 102 -13.65 -14.55 6.02
N ALA A 103 -12.71 -14.19 5.13
CA ALA A 103 -11.82 -15.17 4.51
C ALA A 103 -10.88 -15.87 5.52
N ALA A 104 -10.62 -15.25 6.68
CA ALA A 104 -9.73 -15.76 7.71
C ALA A 104 -10.41 -16.67 8.75
N VAL A 105 -11.73 -16.87 8.69
CA VAL A 105 -12.50 -17.63 9.70
C VAL A 105 -11.96 -19.04 9.94
N ASP A 106 -11.57 -19.73 8.87
CA ASP A 106 -11.07 -21.12 8.94
C ASP A 106 -9.53 -21.21 8.95
N ASP A 107 -8.82 -20.07 8.94
CA ASP A 107 -7.37 -20.01 8.95
C ASP A 107 -6.84 -19.40 10.27
N PRO A 108 -6.57 -20.23 11.29
CA PRO A 108 -6.04 -19.75 12.57
C PRO A 108 -4.61 -19.19 12.45
N THR A 109 -3.94 -19.36 11.32
CA THR A 109 -2.60 -18.79 11.09
C THR A 109 -2.64 -17.39 10.50
N SER A 110 -3.80 -16.97 9.99
CA SER A 110 -4.00 -15.62 9.46
C SER A 110 -3.86 -14.59 10.57
N PHE A 111 -3.12 -13.51 10.29
CA PHE A 111 -3.08 -12.32 11.13
C PHE A 111 -4.50 -11.81 11.45
N TYR A 112 -5.44 -11.97 10.52
CA TYR A 112 -6.80 -11.47 10.65
C TYR A 112 -7.75 -12.39 11.44
N SER A 113 -7.32 -13.62 11.77
CA SER A 113 -8.13 -14.60 12.50
C SER A 113 -8.67 -14.06 13.82
N GLY A 114 -7.89 -13.21 14.51
CA GLY A 114 -8.30 -12.58 15.77
C GLY A 114 -9.53 -11.69 15.66
N TRP A 115 -9.79 -11.09 14.48
CA TRP A 115 -10.97 -10.26 14.24
C TRP A 115 -12.12 -11.02 13.57
N SER A 116 -11.86 -12.17 12.98
CA SER A 116 -12.85 -12.98 12.24
C SER A 116 -14.05 -13.42 13.09
N LEU A 117 -13.86 -13.55 14.41
CA LEU A 117 -14.89 -14.01 15.36
C LEU A 117 -15.85 -12.90 15.81
N PHE A 118 -15.56 -11.64 15.51
CA PHE A 118 -16.41 -10.52 15.91
C PHE A 118 -17.57 -10.31 14.94
N PRO A 119 -18.75 -9.87 15.42
CA PRO A 119 -19.86 -9.47 14.56
C PRO A 119 -19.48 -8.38 13.56
N GLU A 120 -20.14 -8.34 12.41
CA GLU A 120 -19.87 -7.37 11.34
C GLU A 120 -19.89 -5.91 11.84
N SER A 121 -20.85 -5.55 12.69
CA SER A 121 -20.96 -4.21 13.27
C SER A 121 -19.72 -3.85 14.11
N GLU A 122 -19.21 -4.79 14.91
CA GLU A 122 -18.02 -4.57 15.73
C GLU A 122 -16.76 -4.49 14.86
N ARG A 123 -16.65 -5.34 13.82
CA ARG A 123 -15.54 -5.24 12.86
C ARG A 123 -15.53 -3.91 12.12
N ARG A 124 -16.70 -3.35 11.81
CA ARG A 124 -16.81 -2.03 11.18
C ARG A 124 -16.35 -0.91 12.10
N GLU A 125 -16.75 -0.93 13.37
CA GLU A 125 -16.25 0.03 14.38
C GLU A 125 -14.72 -0.06 14.55
N MET A 126 -14.17 -1.28 14.55
CA MET A 126 -12.72 -1.50 14.60
C MET A 126 -12.02 -0.97 13.36
N ALA A 127 -12.56 -1.23 12.16
CA ALA A 127 -12.01 -0.72 10.91
C ALA A 127 -11.99 0.81 10.89
N GLU A 128 -13.07 1.46 11.34
CA GLU A 128 -13.11 2.92 11.46
C GLU A 128 -12.05 3.41 12.45
N SER A 129 -11.88 2.74 13.60
CA SER A 129 -10.82 3.08 14.56
C SER A 129 -9.42 2.96 13.97
N PHE A 130 -9.13 1.89 13.21
CA PHE A 130 -7.84 1.73 12.53
C PHE A 130 -7.63 2.75 11.41
N TRP A 131 -8.69 3.07 10.65
CA TRP A 131 -8.64 4.10 9.63
C TRP A 131 -8.23 5.44 10.24
N TYR A 132 -8.97 5.94 11.22
CA TYR A 132 -8.71 7.24 11.83
C TYR A 132 -7.45 7.27 12.71
N GLY A 133 -7.04 6.13 13.28
CA GLY A 133 -5.85 6.04 14.11
C GLY A 133 -4.55 5.88 13.33
N ILE A 134 -4.58 5.36 12.10
CA ILE A 134 -3.38 4.94 11.35
C ILE A 134 -3.42 5.47 9.91
N ASN A 135 -4.40 5.04 9.12
CA ASN A 135 -4.38 5.25 7.66
C ASN A 135 -4.71 6.70 7.28
N HIS A 136 -5.65 7.34 7.98
CA HIS A 136 -6.09 8.70 7.70
C HIS A 136 -5.02 9.75 8.02
N PRO A 137 -4.33 9.70 9.18
CA PRO A 137 -3.15 10.55 9.38
C PRO A 137 -2.07 10.32 8.32
N ASN A 138 -1.80 9.06 7.93
CA ASN A 138 -0.84 8.77 6.87
C ASN A 138 -1.26 9.38 5.52
N LEU A 139 -2.56 9.29 5.20
CA LEU A 139 -3.13 9.88 4.00
C LEU A 139 -2.90 11.39 3.97
N LEU A 140 -3.30 12.11 5.01
CA LEU A 140 -3.24 13.56 5.04
C LEU A 140 -1.80 14.10 5.14
N GLU A 141 -0.94 13.45 5.92
CA GLU A 141 0.40 13.95 6.21
C GLU A 141 1.44 13.57 5.15
N TYR A 142 1.27 12.42 4.48
CA TYR A 142 2.34 11.86 3.63
C TYR A 142 1.88 11.45 2.23
N ILE A 143 0.69 10.88 2.07
CA ILE A 143 0.25 10.33 0.78
C ILE A 143 -0.37 11.42 -0.10
N ALA A 144 -1.41 12.11 0.38
CA ALA A 144 -2.11 13.14 -0.39
C ALA A 144 -1.21 14.31 -0.81
N PRO A 145 -0.29 14.82 0.04
CA PRO A 145 0.66 15.85 -0.39
C PRO A 145 1.56 15.40 -1.55
N SER A 146 1.96 14.12 -1.59
CA SER A 146 2.82 13.58 -2.65
C SER A 146 2.17 13.56 -4.03
N ALA A 147 0.85 13.78 -4.13
CA ALA A 147 0.14 13.93 -5.41
C ALA A 147 0.65 15.13 -6.24
N GLU A 148 1.38 16.08 -5.63
CA GLU A 148 2.06 17.15 -6.36
C GLU A 148 3.13 16.63 -7.34
N HIS A 149 3.66 15.42 -7.10
CA HIS A 149 4.67 14.78 -7.95
C HIS A 149 4.08 13.87 -9.03
N ALA A 150 2.76 13.80 -9.17
CA ALA A 150 2.12 12.94 -10.15
C ALA A 150 2.01 13.62 -11.53
N ASP A 151 2.37 12.89 -12.59
CA ASP A 151 2.13 13.29 -13.98
C ASP A 151 0.66 13.12 -14.35
N LEU A 152 -0.03 12.14 -13.75
CA LEU A 152 -1.42 11.84 -14.00
C LEU A 152 -2.16 11.55 -12.70
N VAL A 153 -3.34 12.18 -12.54
CA VAL A 153 -4.24 11.93 -11.42
C VAL A 153 -5.54 11.32 -11.92
N VAL A 154 -5.87 10.14 -11.41
CA VAL A 154 -7.14 9.47 -11.67
C VAL A 154 -8.02 9.64 -10.45
N HIS A 155 -9.13 10.35 -10.60
CA HIS A 155 -10.12 10.47 -9.53
C HIS A 155 -11.20 9.39 -9.69
N LYS A 156 -11.45 8.62 -8.64
CA LYS A 156 -12.43 7.55 -8.61
C LYS A 156 -13.72 8.01 -7.93
N ALA A 157 -14.86 7.63 -8.51
CA ALA A 157 -16.17 7.77 -7.87
C ALA A 157 -16.40 6.65 -6.85
N HIS A 158 -17.46 6.79 -6.03
CA HIS A 158 -17.84 5.87 -4.96
C HIS A 158 -17.91 4.38 -5.35
N ASP A 159 -18.23 4.09 -6.61
CA ASP A 159 -18.38 2.74 -7.17
C ASP A 159 -17.08 2.21 -7.82
N HIS A 160 -15.96 2.88 -7.53
CA HIS A 160 -14.64 2.68 -8.13
C HIS A 160 -14.53 2.99 -9.62
N SER A 161 -15.58 3.49 -10.27
CA SER A 161 -15.46 3.98 -11.64
C SER A 161 -14.54 5.20 -11.72
N ILE A 162 -13.94 5.43 -12.88
CA ILE A 162 -13.11 6.61 -13.11
C ILE A 162 -14.04 7.80 -13.37
N ALA A 163 -14.05 8.75 -12.45
CA ALA A 163 -14.84 9.97 -12.56
C ALA A 163 -14.14 11.00 -13.46
N SER A 164 -12.82 11.14 -13.32
CA SER A 164 -12.01 12.03 -14.13
C SER A 164 -10.56 11.56 -14.20
N VAL A 165 -9.86 12.05 -15.22
CA VAL A 165 -8.41 11.90 -15.39
C VAL A 165 -7.84 13.27 -15.70
N GLU A 166 -6.84 13.68 -14.93
CA GLU A 166 -6.09 14.91 -15.11
C GLU A 166 -4.65 14.58 -15.49
N TRP A 167 -4.19 15.10 -16.63
CA TRP A 167 -2.77 15.07 -17.00
C TRP A 167 -2.12 16.38 -16.56
N ARG A 168 -1.06 16.30 -15.75
CA ARG A 168 -0.38 17.44 -15.10
C ARG A 168 0.99 17.77 -15.69
N ALA A 169 1.59 16.84 -16.45
CA ALA A 169 2.91 17.01 -17.06
C ALA A 169 2.93 17.96 -18.26
#